data_AF-R9ISG7-F1
#
_entry.id   AF-R9ISG7-F1
#
_cell.length_a   1.000
_cell.length_b   1.000
_cell.length_c   1.000
_cell.angle_alpha   90.00
_cell.angle_beta   90.00
_cell.angle_gamma   90.00
#
_symmetry.space_group_name_H-M   'P 1'
#
loop_
_entity.id
_entity.type
_entity.pdbx_description
1 polymer ?
#
loop_
_entity_poly.entity_id
_entity_poly.type
_entity_poly.pdbx_seq_one_letter_code
_entity_poly.pdbx_strand_id
1 'polypeptide(L)'
;MGGLIAKITHVMYVIMALLALVIIGLVVFYVQSKKRRRAKVEDVRVCPDLKRKDAQDFVRLENIRDDMIITENGTRFIGAVRCYGFDFYSANAPVRERTMMGYINFIASIKSPVTYRQYTKQTDLGPTKKMYKDTYEKLLEQLYNYADEYALMKEALENIREKDIVREKAVLDRLEELQKRIRSLAWREYHMRDEMAYLEKVSSSDTTPERVEMYVFEWVYDESMFSHELSNEEIYKKAVQELKAVEHNMAFALGNAGIKAVRMKTSELIEAFRQHNNPVSSERFRMKDVANTSYYDDIIGSSCVSDMRAEVHGELAEEIAAKSAEILLSKAGYIRQMADGNQKKAV
;
A
#
# COMPACT_ATOMS: atom_id res chain seq x y z
N MET A 1 85.49 33.15 -35.07
CA MET A 1 84.44 33.08 -34.03
C MET A 1 83.30 32.09 -34.33
N GLY A 2 83.06 31.64 -35.58
CA GLY A 2 81.95 30.70 -35.89
C GLY A 2 82.13 29.24 -35.46
N GLY A 3 83.36 28.70 -35.40
CA GLY A 3 83.60 27.29 -35.06
C GLY A 3 83.43 26.94 -33.58
N LEU A 4 83.57 27.92 -32.67
CA LEU A 4 83.35 27.71 -31.23
C LEU A 4 81.86 27.67 -30.90
N ILE A 5 81.06 28.54 -31.54
CA ILE A 5 79.61 28.62 -31.37
C ILE A 5 78.94 27.33 -31.84
N ALA A 6 79.36 26.77 -32.99
CA ALA A 6 78.84 25.51 -33.51
C ALA A 6 79.13 24.30 -32.58
N LYS A 7 80.28 24.29 -31.89
CA LYS A 7 80.59 23.25 -30.89
C LYS A 7 79.74 23.41 -29.64
N ILE A 8 79.50 24.65 -29.19
CA ILE A 8 78.63 24.94 -28.04
C ILE A 8 77.17 24.57 -28.33
N THR A 9 76.67 24.85 -29.54
CA THR A 9 75.30 24.46 -29.92
C THR A 9 75.14 22.95 -30.01
N HIS A 10 76.14 22.21 -30.53
CA HIS A 10 76.11 20.75 -30.52
C HIS A 10 76.10 20.16 -29.10
N VAL A 11 76.91 20.72 -28.19
CA VAL A 11 76.91 20.29 -26.78
C VAL A 11 75.55 20.58 -26.12
N MET A 12 74.91 21.71 -26.44
CA MET A 12 73.59 22.06 -25.91
C MET A 12 72.48 21.10 -26.39
N TYR A 13 72.51 20.66 -27.66
CA TYR A 13 71.56 19.66 -28.17
C TYR A 13 71.72 18.29 -27.51
N VAL A 14 72.96 17.87 -27.20
CA VAL A 14 73.21 16.60 -26.50
C VAL A 14 72.68 16.64 -25.06
N ILE A 15 72.85 17.77 -24.37
CA ILE A 15 72.31 17.95 -23.00
C ILE A 15 70.77 17.97 -23.00
N MET A 16 70.15 18.63 -23.99
CA MET A 16 68.69 18.62 -24.15
C MET A 16 68.13 17.22 -24.45
N ALA A 17 68.84 16.43 -25.27
CA ALA A 17 68.45 15.05 -25.55
C ALA A 17 68.54 14.15 -24.29
N LEU A 18 69.56 14.35 -23.45
CA LEU A 18 69.70 13.66 -22.17
C LEU A 18 68.59 14.03 -21.18
N LEU A 19 68.23 15.32 -21.08
CA LEU A 19 67.11 15.77 -20.25
C LEU A 19 65.76 15.18 -20.71
N ALA A 20 65.53 15.09 -22.02
CA ALA A 20 64.33 14.47 -22.56
C ALA A 20 64.21 12.98 -22.19
N LEU A 21 65.33 12.24 -22.23
CA LEU A 21 65.37 10.83 -21.82
C LEU A 21 65.07 10.63 -20.32
N VAL A 22 65.56 11.53 -19.46
CA VAL A 22 65.27 11.49 -18.02
C VAL A 22 63.78 11.73 -17.76
N ILE A 23 63.15 12.67 -18.47
CA ILE A 23 61.72 12.96 -18.33
C ILE A 23 60.88 11.76 -18.79
N ILE A 24 61.24 11.13 -19.92
CA ILE A 24 60.55 9.92 -20.41
C ILE A 24 60.66 8.79 -19.38
N GLY A 25 61.85 8.60 -18.78
CA GLY A 25 62.06 7.62 -17.71
C GLY A 25 61.17 7.86 -16.48
N LEU A 26 61.02 9.12 -16.05
CA LEU A 26 60.15 9.50 -14.93
C LEU A 26 58.66 9.28 -15.24
N VAL A 27 58.23 9.56 -16.48
CA VAL A 27 56.84 9.33 -16.91
C VAL A 27 56.52 7.82 -16.93
N VAL A 28 57.42 7.01 -17.49
CA VAL A 28 57.27 5.54 -17.50
C VAL A 28 57.24 4.99 -16.08
N PHE A 29 58.12 5.48 -15.19
CA PHE A 29 58.14 5.09 -13.78
C PHE A 29 56.84 5.48 -13.06
N TYR A 30 56.32 6.69 -13.29
CA TYR A 30 55.06 7.15 -12.71
C TYR A 30 53.86 6.30 -13.15
N VAL A 31 53.78 5.97 -14.45
CA VAL A 31 52.73 5.08 -14.99
C VAL A 31 52.84 3.66 -14.42
N GLN A 32 54.06 3.11 -14.30
CA GLN A 32 54.26 1.79 -13.68
C GLN A 32 53.91 1.80 -12.18
N SER A 33 54.25 2.85 -11.44
CA SER A 33 53.92 2.94 -10.01
C SER A 33 52.40 2.99 -9.79
N LYS A 34 51.65 3.70 -10.66
CA LYS A 34 50.19 3.76 -10.62
C LYS A 34 49.55 2.42 -10.96
N LYS A 35 50.11 1.67 -11.92
CA LYS A 35 49.69 0.28 -12.22
C LYS A 35 49.94 -0.66 -11.04
N ARG A 36 51.12 -0.59 -10.39
CA ARG A 36 51.45 -1.41 -9.21
C ARG A 36 50.57 -1.08 -8.00
N ARG A 37 50.16 0.18 -7.83
CA ARG A 37 49.19 0.58 -6.79
C ARG A 37 47.77 0.08 -7.06
N ARG A 38 47.33 0.02 -8.32
CA ARG A 38 46.04 -0.60 -8.69
C ARG A 38 46.05 -2.12 -8.49
N ALA A 39 47.14 -2.79 -8.87
CA ALA A 39 47.29 -4.24 -8.69
C ALA A 39 47.24 -4.66 -7.20
N LYS A 40 47.87 -3.88 -6.30
CA LYS A 40 47.83 -4.17 -4.86
C LYS A 40 46.45 -4.00 -4.19
N VAL A 41 45.51 -3.29 -4.81
CA VAL A 41 44.13 -3.15 -4.30
C VAL A 41 43.23 -4.29 -4.81
N GLU A 42 43.64 -5.01 -5.85
CA GLU A 42 42.87 -6.13 -6.42
C GLU A 42 43.17 -7.49 -5.75
N ASP A 43 44.33 -7.66 -5.12
CA ASP A 43 44.81 -8.98 -4.66
C ASP A 43 44.40 -9.42 -3.23
N VAL A 44 43.45 -8.75 -2.57
CA VAL A 44 42.82 -9.30 -1.35
C VAL A 44 41.59 -10.17 -1.70
N ARG A 45 41.69 -10.95 -2.77
CA ARG A 45 40.56 -11.71 -3.32
C ARG A 45 40.90 -13.19 -3.40
N VAL A 46 40.69 -13.87 -2.28
CA VAL A 46 40.59 -15.34 -2.21
C VAL A 46 39.50 -15.76 -3.21
N CYS A 47 39.82 -16.68 -4.13
CA CYS A 47 39.00 -17.24 -5.23
C CYS A 47 38.89 -16.38 -6.53
N PRO A 48 39.75 -16.64 -7.54
CA PRO A 48 39.69 -16.00 -8.87
C PRO A 48 38.53 -16.47 -9.77
N ASP A 49 38.06 -17.72 -9.62
CA ASP A 49 37.05 -18.33 -10.50
C ASP A 49 35.60 -18.05 -10.08
N LEU A 50 35.39 -17.34 -8.96
CA LEU A 50 34.05 -17.00 -8.51
C LEU A 50 33.56 -15.78 -9.30
N LYS A 51 32.66 -16.00 -10.28
CA LYS A 51 31.90 -14.91 -10.91
C LYS A 51 31.16 -14.15 -9.81
N ARG A 52 31.71 -13.00 -9.41
CA ARG A 52 31.07 -12.07 -8.47
C ARG A 52 29.86 -11.47 -9.18
N LYS A 53 28.71 -12.05 -8.91
CA LYS A 53 27.42 -11.47 -9.23
C LYS A 53 27.05 -10.51 -8.10
N ASP A 54 26.43 -9.39 -8.43
CA ASP A 54 25.90 -8.51 -7.40
C ASP A 54 24.79 -9.21 -6.63
N ALA A 55 24.53 -8.80 -5.38
CA ALA A 55 23.46 -9.40 -4.57
C ALA A 55 22.09 -9.36 -5.28
N GLN A 56 21.87 -8.33 -6.10
CA GLN A 56 20.66 -8.17 -6.92
C GLN A 56 20.57 -9.17 -8.08
N ASP A 57 21.69 -9.66 -8.61
CA ASP A 57 21.70 -10.66 -9.69
C ASP A 57 21.24 -12.05 -9.24
N PHE A 58 21.26 -12.32 -7.92
CA PHE A 58 20.77 -13.57 -7.34
C PHE A 58 19.25 -13.59 -7.15
N VAL A 59 18.62 -12.42 -7.05
CA VAL A 59 17.17 -12.26 -6.89
C VAL A 59 16.68 -11.41 -8.05
N ARG A 60 16.57 -12.03 -9.23
CA ARG A 60 16.08 -11.39 -10.46
C ARG A 60 14.56 -11.20 -10.40
N LEU A 61 14.13 -10.23 -9.60
CA LEU A 61 12.76 -9.76 -9.58
C LEU A 61 12.58 -8.77 -10.72
N GLU A 62 11.80 -9.16 -11.71
CA GLU A 62 11.55 -8.32 -12.87
C GLU A 62 10.36 -7.41 -12.62
N ASN A 63 9.24 -8.03 -12.26
CA ASN A 63 7.99 -7.30 -12.10
C ASN A 63 7.01 -8.06 -11.18
N ILE A 64 6.15 -7.30 -10.53
CA ILE A 64 4.98 -7.80 -9.80
C ILE A 64 3.76 -7.21 -10.50
N ARG A 65 3.03 -8.04 -11.26
CA ARG A 65 1.86 -7.62 -12.05
C ARG A 65 0.86 -8.76 -12.15
N ASP A 66 -0.41 -8.45 -12.44
CA ASP A 66 -1.49 -9.44 -12.65
C ASP A 66 -1.61 -10.50 -11.55
N ASP A 67 -1.42 -10.08 -10.29
CA ASP A 67 -1.50 -10.91 -9.09
C ASP A 67 -0.48 -12.07 -9.11
N MET A 68 0.71 -11.83 -9.69
CA MET A 68 1.87 -12.73 -9.66
C MET A 68 3.21 -11.97 -9.67
N ILE A 69 4.26 -12.66 -9.25
CA ILE A 69 5.64 -12.18 -9.32
C ILE A 69 6.32 -12.90 -10.48
N ILE A 70 7.00 -12.14 -11.34
CA ILE A 70 7.71 -12.66 -12.51
C ILE A 70 9.21 -12.58 -12.24
N THR A 71 9.88 -13.71 -12.40
CA THR A 71 11.32 -13.84 -12.19
C THR A 71 11.97 -14.60 -13.36
N GLU A 72 13.29 -14.52 -13.42
CA GLU A 72 14.12 -15.30 -14.35
C GLU A 72 13.79 -15.07 -15.84
N ASN A 73 13.65 -13.81 -16.28
CA ASN A 73 13.37 -13.48 -17.69
C ASN A 73 12.02 -13.99 -18.20
N GLY A 74 11.01 -14.04 -17.32
CA GLY A 74 9.65 -14.44 -17.68
C GLY A 74 9.45 -15.95 -17.82
N THR A 75 10.33 -16.77 -17.26
CA THR A 75 10.19 -18.23 -17.23
C THR A 75 9.58 -18.73 -15.92
N ARG A 76 9.74 -17.98 -14.83
CA ARG A 76 9.23 -18.35 -13.50
C ARG A 76 8.19 -17.36 -13.01
N PHE A 77 7.07 -17.91 -12.56
CA PHE A 77 5.91 -17.17 -12.12
C PHE A 77 5.49 -17.65 -10.74
N ILE A 78 5.32 -16.72 -9.82
CA ILE A 78 5.05 -17.02 -8.41
C ILE A 78 3.71 -16.39 -8.02
N GLY A 79 2.84 -17.21 -7.44
CA GLY A 79 1.57 -16.81 -6.85
C GLY A 79 1.58 -17.00 -5.34
N ALA A 80 0.66 -16.32 -4.66
CA ALA A 80 0.44 -16.52 -3.24
C ALA A 80 -1.04 -16.50 -2.86
N VAL A 81 -1.37 -17.33 -1.88
CA VAL A 81 -2.69 -17.37 -1.24
C VAL A 81 -2.51 -17.01 0.23
N ARG A 82 -3.26 -15.98 0.68
CA ARG A 82 -3.35 -15.59 2.08
C ARG A 82 -4.41 -16.44 2.77
N CYS A 83 -4.12 -16.85 3.99
CA CYS A 83 -4.98 -17.71 4.79
C CYS A 83 -5.51 -16.95 6.02
N TYR A 84 -6.77 -17.16 6.34
CA TYR A 84 -7.41 -16.74 7.58
C TYR A 84 -7.89 -17.99 8.30
N GLY A 85 -7.24 -18.28 9.42
CA GLY A 85 -7.56 -19.41 10.29
C GLY A 85 -8.33 -18.98 11.54
N PHE A 86 -8.44 -19.92 12.46
CA PHE A 86 -8.98 -19.72 13.80
C PHE A 86 -8.00 -20.33 14.81
N ASP A 87 -8.16 -20.00 16.09
CA ASP A 87 -7.37 -20.64 17.13
C ASP A 87 -7.79 -22.11 17.30
N PHE A 88 -6.93 -23.01 16.83
CA PHE A 88 -7.15 -24.44 16.84
C PHE A 88 -7.41 -24.99 18.24
N TYR A 89 -6.69 -24.50 19.26
CA TYR A 89 -6.78 -25.05 20.61
C TYR A 89 -8.04 -24.62 21.34
N SER A 90 -8.60 -23.48 20.94
CA SER A 90 -9.84 -22.93 21.49
C SER A 90 -11.09 -23.53 20.84
N ALA A 91 -10.95 -24.27 19.74
CA ALA A 91 -12.07 -24.86 19.02
C ALA A 91 -12.57 -26.17 19.64
N ASN A 92 -13.85 -26.47 19.40
CA ASN A 92 -14.51 -27.69 19.85
C ASN A 92 -13.86 -28.95 19.25
N ALA A 93 -13.90 -30.07 19.98
CA ALA A 93 -13.28 -31.33 19.54
C ALA A 93 -13.67 -31.78 18.12
N PRO A 94 -14.95 -31.74 17.69
CA PRO A 94 -15.33 -32.13 16.33
C PRO A 94 -14.78 -31.19 15.24
N VAL A 95 -14.64 -29.90 15.56
CA VAL A 95 -14.06 -28.91 14.63
C VAL A 95 -12.57 -29.18 14.48
N ARG A 96 -11.88 -29.45 15.59
CA ARG A 96 -10.45 -29.81 15.59
C ARG A 96 -10.18 -31.06 14.76
N GLU A 97 -10.97 -32.12 14.95
CA GLU A 97 -10.85 -33.35 14.16
C GLU A 97 -11.05 -33.10 12.66
N ARG A 98 -12.11 -32.38 12.29
CA ARG A 98 -12.37 -32.01 10.89
C ARG A 98 -11.22 -31.21 10.29
N THR A 99 -10.70 -30.23 11.01
CA THR A 99 -9.57 -29.42 10.56
C THR A 99 -8.31 -30.25 10.41
N MET A 100 -8.01 -31.17 11.34
CA MET A 100 -6.88 -32.09 11.21
C MET A 100 -6.99 -32.95 9.96
N MET A 101 -8.15 -33.58 9.74
CA MET A 101 -8.38 -34.43 8.56
C MET A 101 -8.34 -33.64 7.25
N GLY A 102 -8.95 -32.45 7.23
CA GLY A 102 -8.89 -31.55 6.08
C GLY A 102 -7.46 -31.10 5.77
N TYR A 103 -6.66 -30.81 6.81
CA TYR A 103 -5.27 -30.39 6.63
C TYR A 103 -4.36 -31.53 6.17
N ILE A 104 -4.58 -32.77 6.64
CA ILE A 104 -3.90 -33.97 6.10
C ILE A 104 -4.17 -34.11 4.60
N ASN A 105 -5.44 -33.97 4.19
CA ASN A 105 -5.82 -34.01 2.77
C ASN A 105 -5.21 -32.86 1.97
N PHE A 106 -5.09 -31.67 2.55
CA PHE A 106 -4.41 -30.54 1.94
C PHE A 106 -2.93 -30.86 1.70
N ILE A 107 -2.19 -31.32 2.72
CA ILE A 107 -0.77 -31.69 2.58
C ILE A 107 -0.60 -32.76 1.50
N ALA A 108 -1.47 -33.78 1.48
CA ALA A 108 -1.43 -34.84 0.47
C ALA A 108 -1.73 -34.33 -0.96
N SER A 109 -2.42 -33.20 -1.10
CA SER A 109 -2.75 -32.60 -2.40
C SER A 109 -1.59 -31.79 -3.01
N ILE A 110 -0.58 -31.43 -2.22
CA ILE A 110 0.55 -30.62 -2.67
C ILE A 110 1.46 -31.46 -3.57
N LYS A 111 1.49 -31.13 -4.87
CA LYS A 111 2.31 -31.83 -5.88
C LYS A 111 3.60 -31.10 -6.26
N SER A 112 3.66 -29.81 -5.99
CA SER A 112 4.82 -28.94 -6.27
C SER A 112 5.38 -28.36 -4.97
N PRO A 113 6.63 -27.88 -4.96
CA PRO A 113 7.17 -27.17 -3.81
C PRO A 113 6.31 -25.95 -3.45
N VAL A 114 5.93 -25.85 -2.18
CA VAL A 114 5.17 -24.72 -1.64
C VAL A 114 5.93 -24.17 -0.44
N THR A 115 6.05 -22.84 -0.38
CA THR A 115 6.65 -22.16 0.76
C THR A 115 5.56 -21.61 1.66
N TYR A 116 5.56 -22.02 2.92
CA TYR A 116 4.73 -21.40 3.95
C TYR A 116 5.44 -20.21 4.56
N ARG A 117 4.73 -19.09 4.73
CA ARG A 117 5.29 -17.87 5.31
C ARG A 117 4.30 -17.26 6.29
N GLN A 118 4.84 -16.81 7.42
CA GLN A 118 4.10 -16.11 8.46
C GLN A 118 4.87 -14.85 8.85
N TYR A 119 4.15 -13.74 9.01
CA TYR A 119 4.69 -12.49 9.55
C TYR A 119 3.61 -11.71 10.29
N THR A 120 4.01 -10.74 11.09
CA THR A 120 3.10 -9.81 11.77
C THR A 120 3.08 -8.47 11.06
N LYS A 121 1.91 -7.84 11.05
CA LYS A 121 1.73 -6.44 10.63
C LYS A 121 0.75 -5.75 11.56
N GLN A 122 0.81 -4.43 11.65
CA GLN A 122 -0.22 -3.67 12.35
C GLN A 122 -1.55 -3.74 11.60
N THR A 123 -2.64 -3.89 12.35
CA THR A 123 -3.98 -4.00 11.77
C THR A 123 -4.30 -2.73 10.96
N ASP A 124 -4.74 -2.87 9.70
CA ASP A 124 -5.21 -1.72 8.91
C ASP A 124 -6.68 -1.45 9.15
N LEU A 125 -6.98 -0.38 9.88
CA LEU A 125 -8.35 0.10 10.03
C LEU A 125 -8.77 1.09 8.94
N GLY A 126 -7.86 1.46 8.02
CA GLY A 126 -8.13 2.41 6.94
C GLY A 126 -9.32 2.04 6.04
N PRO A 127 -9.39 0.80 5.51
CA PRO A 127 -10.55 0.36 4.72
C PRO A 127 -11.86 0.42 5.51
N THR A 128 -11.82 0.02 6.78
CA THR A 128 -12.97 0.09 7.70
C THR A 128 -13.40 1.54 7.92
N LYS A 129 -12.48 2.45 8.22
CA LYS A 129 -12.74 3.89 8.37
C LYS A 129 -13.43 4.46 7.13
N LYS A 130 -12.93 4.10 5.94
CA LYS A 130 -13.52 4.53 4.66
C LYS A 130 -14.95 4.00 4.51
N MET A 131 -15.19 2.72 4.79
CA MET A 131 -16.52 2.13 4.72
C MET A 131 -17.53 2.82 5.66
N TYR A 132 -17.13 3.13 6.89
CA TYR A 132 -17.98 3.87 7.84
C TYR A 132 -18.28 5.27 7.32
N LYS A 133 -17.28 5.99 6.80
CA LYS A 133 -17.46 7.32 6.22
C LYS A 133 -18.42 7.30 5.04
N ASP A 134 -18.21 6.40 4.08
CA ASP A 134 -19.08 6.26 2.89
C ASP A 134 -20.52 5.89 3.29
N THR A 135 -20.68 5.09 4.36
CA THR A 135 -22.00 4.71 4.89
C THR A 135 -22.68 5.88 5.59
N TYR A 136 -21.92 6.65 6.36
CA TYR A 136 -22.39 7.86 7.04
C TYR A 136 -22.89 8.91 6.03
N GLU A 137 -22.13 9.15 4.97
CA GLU A 137 -22.53 10.08 3.88
C GLU A 137 -23.83 9.67 3.21
N LYS A 138 -24.01 8.38 2.90
CA LYS A 138 -25.29 7.85 2.36
C LYS A 138 -26.45 8.01 3.33
N LEU A 139 -26.20 7.88 4.63
CA LEU A 139 -27.21 8.02 5.67
C LEU A 139 -27.66 9.49 5.78
N LEU A 140 -26.72 10.43 5.73
CA LEU A 140 -27.01 11.86 5.67
C LEU A 140 -27.84 12.21 4.44
N GLU A 141 -27.48 11.71 3.25
CA GLU A 141 -28.24 11.92 2.02
C GLU A 141 -29.69 11.46 2.16
N GLN A 142 -29.90 10.25 2.70
CA GLN A 142 -31.25 9.74 2.98
C GLN A 142 -32.02 10.64 3.95
N LEU A 143 -31.36 11.10 5.01
CA LEU A 143 -31.98 11.96 6.02
C LEU A 143 -32.43 13.29 5.40
N TYR A 144 -31.59 13.92 4.57
CA TYR A 144 -31.94 15.14 3.84
C TYR A 144 -33.15 14.92 2.93
N ASN A 145 -33.14 13.85 2.13
CA ASN A 145 -34.26 13.55 1.22
C ASN A 145 -35.60 13.37 1.96
N TYR A 146 -35.60 12.66 3.09
CA TYR A 146 -36.81 12.48 3.89
C TYR A 146 -37.24 13.74 4.64
N ALA A 147 -36.28 14.57 5.08
CA ALA A 147 -36.58 15.86 5.69
C ALA A 147 -37.23 16.83 4.69
N ASP A 148 -36.74 16.84 3.45
CA ASP A 148 -37.31 17.63 2.36
C ASP A 148 -38.71 17.10 1.98
N GLU A 149 -38.90 15.78 1.85
CA GLU A 149 -40.23 15.19 1.61
C GLU A 149 -41.20 15.55 2.74
N TYR A 150 -40.74 15.54 4.00
CA TYR A 150 -41.55 15.94 5.14
C TYR A 150 -41.95 17.42 5.09
N ALA A 151 -41.03 18.32 4.71
CA ALA A 151 -41.31 19.74 4.54
C ALA A 151 -42.36 19.98 3.45
N LEU A 152 -42.19 19.35 2.28
CA LEU A 152 -43.14 19.44 1.16
C LEU A 152 -44.53 18.90 1.53
N MET A 153 -44.60 17.76 2.23
CA MET A 153 -45.87 17.19 2.66
C MET A 153 -46.57 18.04 3.72
N LYS A 154 -45.80 18.73 4.56
CA LYS A 154 -46.33 19.70 5.52
C LYS A 154 -46.90 20.94 4.82
N GLU A 155 -46.20 21.48 3.82
CA GLU A 155 -46.73 22.57 2.98
C GLU A 155 -47.98 22.14 2.20
N ALA A 156 -48.01 20.91 1.71
CA ALA A 156 -49.18 20.35 1.04
C ALA A 156 -50.39 20.28 1.98
N LEU A 157 -50.19 19.93 3.26
CA LEU A 157 -51.23 19.92 4.28
C LEU A 157 -51.84 21.32 4.48
N GLU A 158 -51.00 22.37 4.57
CA GLU A 158 -51.45 23.76 4.73
C GLU A 158 -52.29 24.26 3.53
N ASN A 159 -52.07 23.68 2.34
CA ASN A 159 -52.79 24.02 1.12
C ASN A 159 -54.08 23.22 0.90
N ILE A 160 -54.35 22.17 1.70
CA ILE A 160 -55.60 21.40 1.60
C ILE A 160 -56.74 22.24 2.19
N ARG A 161 -57.73 22.56 1.36
CA ARG A 161 -58.98 23.21 1.81
C ARG A 161 -59.76 22.24 2.70
N GLU A 162 -60.28 22.74 3.82
CA GLU A 162 -61.00 22.07 4.94
C GLU A 162 -62.13 21.07 4.59
N LYS A 163 -62.40 20.76 3.32
CA LYS A 163 -63.51 19.92 2.87
C LYS A 163 -63.11 18.50 2.43
N ASP A 164 -61.83 18.20 2.25
CA ASP A 164 -61.36 16.88 1.80
C ASP A 164 -60.74 16.05 2.96
N ILE A 165 -61.58 15.63 3.91
CA ILE A 165 -61.19 14.87 5.12
C ILE A 165 -60.36 13.62 4.78
N VAL A 166 -60.67 12.94 3.66
CA VAL A 166 -59.98 11.72 3.23
C VAL A 166 -58.54 12.00 2.79
N ARG A 167 -58.29 13.12 2.10
CA ARG A 167 -56.97 13.49 1.61
C ARG A 167 -56.09 13.99 2.74
N GLU A 168 -56.67 14.79 3.64
CA GLU A 168 -55.99 15.29 4.84
C GLU A 168 -55.48 14.12 5.70
N LYS A 169 -56.35 13.13 5.98
CA LYS A 169 -55.97 11.95 6.75
C LYS A 169 -54.82 11.17 6.12
N ALA A 170 -54.85 10.96 4.80
CA ALA A 170 -53.78 10.26 4.09
C ALA A 170 -52.42 10.99 4.16
N VAL A 171 -52.43 12.32 4.13
CA VAL A 171 -51.21 13.13 4.28
C VAL A 171 -50.69 13.07 5.72
N LEU A 172 -51.57 13.11 6.72
CA LEU A 172 -51.19 12.97 8.14
C LEU A 172 -50.57 11.60 8.43
N ASP A 173 -51.17 10.51 7.94
CA ASP A 173 -50.63 9.16 8.09
C ASP A 173 -49.23 9.07 7.47
N ARG A 174 -49.04 9.67 6.28
CA ARG A 174 -47.74 9.72 5.61
C ARG A 174 -46.71 10.58 6.35
N LEU A 175 -47.11 11.71 6.93
CA LEU A 175 -46.22 12.53 7.76
C LEU A 175 -45.76 11.78 9.00
N GLU A 176 -46.63 10.98 9.63
CA GLU A 176 -46.25 10.14 10.77
C GLU A 176 -45.23 9.06 10.37
N GLU A 177 -45.42 8.41 9.21
CA GLU A 177 -44.44 7.47 8.66
C GLU A 177 -43.08 8.13 8.41
N LEU A 178 -43.08 9.30 7.76
CA LEU A 178 -41.85 10.06 7.49
C LEU A 178 -41.15 10.46 8.78
N GLN A 179 -41.90 10.92 9.79
CA GLN A 179 -41.34 11.27 11.09
C GLN A 179 -40.71 10.06 11.79
N LYS A 180 -41.36 8.88 11.74
CA LYS A 180 -40.78 7.63 12.27
C LYS A 180 -39.49 7.26 11.54
N ARG A 181 -39.45 7.39 10.21
CA ARG A 181 -38.25 7.14 9.40
C ARG A 181 -37.11 8.10 9.74
N ILE A 182 -37.39 9.40 9.79
CA ILE A 182 -36.40 10.44 10.16
C ILE A 182 -35.83 10.14 11.55
N ARG A 183 -36.68 9.82 12.54
CA ARG A 183 -36.21 9.47 13.88
C ARG A 183 -35.31 8.23 13.89
N SER A 184 -35.67 7.19 13.13
CA SER A 184 -34.84 5.98 13.02
C SER A 184 -33.50 6.27 12.37
N LEU A 185 -33.47 7.06 11.29
CA LEU A 185 -32.25 7.43 10.59
C LEU A 185 -31.36 8.34 11.42
N ALA A 186 -31.94 9.35 12.09
CA ALA A 186 -31.21 10.23 13.00
C ALA A 186 -30.54 9.45 14.14
N TRP A 187 -31.22 8.43 14.68
CA TRP A 187 -30.61 7.55 15.67
C TRP A 187 -29.41 6.78 15.09
N ARG A 188 -29.52 6.25 13.87
CA ARG A 188 -28.40 5.56 13.20
C ARG A 188 -27.24 6.51 12.87
N GLU A 189 -27.53 7.74 12.44
CA GLU A 189 -26.52 8.78 12.20
C GLU A 189 -25.71 9.03 13.47
N TYR A 190 -26.39 9.25 14.59
CA TYR A 190 -25.75 9.47 15.89
C TYR A 190 -24.83 8.31 16.28
N HIS A 191 -25.30 7.06 16.14
CA HIS A 191 -24.48 5.88 16.44
C HIS A 191 -23.29 5.73 15.50
N MET A 192 -23.49 5.94 14.20
CA MET A 192 -22.38 5.87 13.24
C MET A 192 -21.31 6.92 13.52
N ARG A 193 -21.71 8.12 13.93
CA ARG A 193 -20.77 9.17 14.34
C ARG A 193 -19.96 8.77 15.57
N ASP A 194 -20.59 8.13 16.56
CA ASP A 194 -19.91 7.64 17.76
C ASP A 194 -18.93 6.50 17.43
N GLU A 195 -19.36 5.54 16.60
CA GLU A 195 -18.50 4.44 16.11
C GLU A 195 -17.29 4.99 15.34
N MET A 196 -17.47 6.02 14.50
CA MET A 196 -16.37 6.69 13.80
C MET A 196 -15.39 7.36 14.78
N ALA A 197 -15.88 8.03 15.81
CA ALA A 197 -15.04 8.66 16.83
C ALA A 197 -14.26 7.61 17.65
N TYR A 198 -14.91 6.50 17.99
CA TYR A 198 -14.26 5.36 18.63
C TYR A 198 -13.18 4.74 17.74
N LEU A 199 -13.50 4.52 16.46
CA LEU A 199 -12.56 3.95 15.49
C LEU A 199 -11.33 4.85 15.28
N GLU A 200 -11.49 6.16 15.34
CA GLU A 200 -10.37 7.10 15.27
C GLU A 200 -9.45 6.96 16.50
N LYS A 201 -10.04 6.88 17.70
CA LYS A 201 -9.30 6.66 18.94
C LYS A 201 -8.54 5.34 18.94
N VAL A 202 -9.20 4.24 18.56
CA VAL A 202 -8.57 2.90 18.49
C VAL A 202 -7.48 2.85 17.43
N SER A 203 -7.67 3.55 16.31
CA SER A 203 -6.66 3.62 15.25
C SER A 203 -5.41 4.42 15.63
N SER A 204 -5.51 5.34 16.59
CA SER A 204 -4.36 6.12 17.09
C SER A 204 -3.56 5.39 18.17
N SER A 205 -4.17 4.44 18.87
CA SER A 205 -3.50 3.59 19.86
C SER A 205 -2.76 2.43 19.19
N ASP A 206 -1.70 1.92 19.82
CA ASP A 206 -0.96 0.72 19.38
C ASP A 206 -1.92 -0.45 19.14
N THR A 207 -2.33 -0.62 17.88
CA THR A 207 -3.28 -1.67 17.51
C THR A 207 -2.63 -3.04 17.70
N THR A 208 -3.43 -4.04 18.05
CA THR A 208 -2.92 -5.41 18.13
C THR A 208 -2.39 -5.85 16.76
N PRO A 209 -1.19 -6.44 16.70
CA PRO A 209 -0.63 -6.91 15.45
C PRO A 209 -1.43 -8.09 14.90
N GLU A 210 -1.76 -8.02 13.63
CA GLU A 210 -2.36 -9.09 12.85
C GLU A 210 -1.27 -10.08 12.41
N ARG A 211 -1.52 -11.38 12.57
CA ARG A 211 -0.67 -12.44 12.01
C ARG A 211 -1.16 -12.75 10.60
N VAL A 212 -0.30 -12.53 9.62
CA VAL A 212 -0.57 -12.87 8.22
C VAL A 212 0.13 -14.17 7.88
N GLU A 213 -0.66 -15.14 7.43
CA GLU A 213 -0.20 -16.46 6.99
C GLU A 213 -0.46 -16.61 5.49
N MET A 214 0.53 -17.09 4.76
CA MET A 214 0.43 -17.26 3.31
C MET A 214 1.18 -18.49 2.82
N TYR A 215 0.62 -19.11 1.79
CA TYR A 215 1.31 -20.12 0.99
C TYR A 215 1.74 -19.51 -0.34
N VAL A 216 3.01 -19.66 -0.66
CA VAL A 216 3.64 -19.23 -1.90
C VAL A 216 3.89 -20.46 -2.75
N PHE A 217 3.43 -20.42 -3.99
CA PHE A 217 3.60 -21.49 -4.96
C PHE A 217 4.12 -20.91 -6.26
N GLU A 218 4.77 -21.78 -7.03
CA GLU A 218 5.43 -21.38 -8.27
C GLU A 218 5.01 -22.26 -9.44
N TRP A 219 5.11 -21.66 -10.61
CA TRP A 219 5.08 -22.33 -11.89
C TRP A 219 6.32 -21.92 -12.67
N VAL A 220 7.10 -22.91 -13.10
CA VAL A 220 8.32 -22.72 -13.88
C VAL A 220 8.06 -23.30 -15.26
N TYR A 221 8.35 -22.51 -16.29
CA TYR A 221 8.34 -22.95 -17.67
C TYR A 221 9.51 -23.93 -17.90
N ASP A 222 9.17 -25.13 -18.36
CA ASP A 222 10.12 -26.16 -18.77
C ASP A 222 9.89 -26.45 -20.26
N GLU A 223 10.90 -26.19 -21.08
CA GLU A 223 10.87 -26.43 -22.53
C GLU A 223 10.60 -27.90 -22.86
N SER A 224 11.06 -28.84 -22.01
CA SER A 224 10.91 -30.28 -22.23
C SER A 224 9.45 -30.77 -22.16
N MET A 225 8.58 -29.99 -21.53
CA MET A 225 7.16 -30.31 -21.37
C MET A 225 6.33 -29.94 -22.62
N PHE A 226 6.92 -29.27 -23.62
CA PHE A 226 6.21 -28.76 -24.79
C PHE A 226 6.82 -29.28 -26.09
N SER A 227 5.95 -29.51 -27.08
CA SER A 227 6.36 -30.00 -28.41
C SER A 227 6.98 -28.92 -29.30
N HIS A 228 6.75 -27.65 -28.96
CA HIS A 228 7.29 -26.48 -29.64
C HIS A 228 7.66 -25.42 -28.60
N GLU A 229 8.65 -24.60 -28.92
CA GLU A 229 8.98 -23.41 -28.14
C GLU A 229 7.79 -22.46 -28.17
N LEU A 230 7.30 -22.12 -26.98
CA LEU A 230 6.18 -21.20 -26.81
C LEU A 230 6.72 -19.77 -26.86
N SER A 231 5.95 -18.87 -27.46
CA SER A 231 6.28 -17.44 -27.38
C SER A 231 6.14 -16.93 -25.94
N ASN A 232 6.85 -15.86 -25.59
CA ASN A 232 6.77 -15.25 -24.26
C ASN A 232 5.33 -14.89 -23.85
N GLU A 233 4.47 -14.51 -24.80
CA GLU A 233 3.06 -14.23 -24.54
C GLU A 233 2.24 -15.48 -24.24
N GLU A 234 2.55 -16.60 -24.90
CA GLU A 234 1.88 -17.88 -24.65
C GLU A 234 2.33 -18.49 -23.33
N ILE A 235 3.62 -18.40 -23.00
CA ILE A 235 4.17 -18.76 -21.68
C ILE A 235 3.42 -17.96 -20.60
N TYR A 236 3.26 -16.66 -20.80
CA TYR A 236 2.54 -15.79 -19.88
C TYR A 236 1.08 -16.21 -19.67
N LYS A 237 0.33 -16.41 -20.76
CA LYS A 237 -1.09 -16.84 -20.68
C LYS A 237 -1.21 -18.20 -19.99
N LYS A 238 -0.29 -19.12 -20.24
CA LYS A 238 -0.26 -20.43 -19.60
C LYS A 238 0.04 -20.33 -18.12
N ALA A 239 1.05 -19.53 -17.74
CA ALA A 239 1.37 -19.26 -16.34
C ALA A 239 0.15 -18.74 -15.57
N VAL A 240 -0.58 -17.77 -16.14
CA VAL A 240 -1.80 -17.22 -15.54
C VAL A 240 -2.86 -18.31 -15.30
N GLN A 241 -3.05 -19.21 -16.27
CA GLN A 241 -4.03 -20.31 -16.17
C GLN A 241 -3.60 -21.34 -15.12
N GLU A 242 -2.35 -21.79 -15.14
CA GLU A 242 -1.82 -22.77 -14.21
C GLU A 242 -1.81 -22.24 -12.77
N LEU A 243 -1.38 -20.99 -12.55
CA LEU A 243 -1.41 -20.36 -11.23
C LEU A 243 -2.85 -20.22 -10.69
N LYS A 244 -3.83 -19.92 -11.56
CA LYS A 244 -5.26 -19.89 -11.17
C LYS A 244 -5.78 -21.28 -10.80
N ALA A 245 -5.35 -22.32 -11.51
CA ALA A 245 -5.74 -23.70 -11.19
C ALA A 245 -5.15 -24.15 -9.84
N VAL A 246 -3.86 -23.85 -9.61
CA VAL A 246 -3.18 -24.15 -8.34
C VAL A 246 -3.85 -23.39 -7.18
N GLU A 247 -4.12 -22.11 -7.36
CA GLU A 247 -4.85 -21.27 -6.40
C GLU A 247 -6.21 -21.89 -6.03
N HIS A 248 -7.03 -22.23 -7.04
CA HIS A 248 -8.35 -22.79 -6.81
C HIS A 248 -8.28 -24.10 -6.02
N ASN A 249 -7.37 -24.99 -6.40
CA ASN A 249 -7.15 -26.26 -5.72
C ASN A 249 -6.70 -26.05 -4.27
N MET A 250 -5.77 -25.12 -4.03
CA MET A 250 -5.32 -24.78 -2.67
C MET A 250 -6.45 -24.18 -1.84
N ALA A 251 -7.21 -23.23 -2.38
CA ALA A 251 -8.31 -22.59 -1.68
C ALA A 251 -9.42 -23.59 -1.32
N PHE A 252 -9.73 -24.51 -2.24
CA PHE A 252 -10.69 -25.58 -1.98
C PHE A 252 -10.21 -26.56 -0.90
N ALA A 253 -8.95 -27.01 -1.00
CA ALA A 253 -8.38 -27.96 -0.04
C ALA A 253 -8.26 -27.35 1.37
N LEU A 254 -7.82 -26.09 1.48
CA LEU A 254 -7.79 -25.35 2.74
C LEU A 254 -9.19 -25.05 3.28
N GLY A 255 -10.16 -24.79 2.40
CA GLY A 255 -11.57 -24.65 2.76
C GLY A 255 -12.13 -25.89 3.46
N ASN A 256 -11.75 -27.09 3.01
CA ASN A 256 -12.13 -28.35 3.67
C ASN A 256 -11.55 -28.49 5.08
N ALA A 257 -10.41 -27.85 5.37
CA ALA A 257 -9.83 -27.75 6.71
C ALA A 257 -10.48 -26.66 7.58
N GLY A 258 -11.43 -25.89 7.04
CA GLY A 258 -12.06 -24.77 7.73
C GLY A 258 -11.24 -23.47 7.69
N ILE A 259 -10.25 -23.38 6.80
CA ILE A 259 -9.40 -22.21 6.61
C ILE A 259 -9.91 -21.42 5.40
N LYS A 260 -10.10 -20.11 5.56
CA LYS A 260 -10.47 -19.24 4.43
C LYS A 260 -9.21 -18.82 3.69
N ALA A 261 -9.06 -19.26 2.45
CA ALA A 261 -7.95 -18.89 1.58
C ALA A 261 -8.39 -17.89 0.51
N VAL A 262 -7.61 -16.83 0.30
CA VAL A 262 -7.86 -15.78 -0.70
C VAL A 262 -6.57 -15.49 -1.45
N ARG A 263 -6.62 -15.41 -2.78
CA ARG A 263 -5.46 -15.01 -3.58
C ARG A 263 -5.03 -13.58 -3.28
N MET A 264 -3.72 -13.43 -3.14
CA MET A 264 -3.11 -12.12 -2.93
C MET A 264 -3.16 -11.29 -4.20
N LYS A 265 -3.54 -10.03 -4.05
CA LYS A 265 -3.49 -9.05 -5.13
C LYS A 265 -2.09 -8.51 -5.34
N THR A 266 -1.83 -7.94 -6.52
CA THR A 266 -0.56 -7.30 -6.87
C THR A 266 -0.09 -6.32 -5.78
N SER A 267 -0.99 -5.46 -5.28
CA SER A 267 -0.68 -4.53 -4.18
C SER A 267 -0.27 -5.23 -2.89
N GLU A 268 -0.92 -6.35 -2.57
CA GLU A 268 -0.64 -7.13 -1.36
C GLU A 268 0.66 -7.93 -1.49
N LEU A 269 1.00 -8.38 -2.69
CA LEU A 269 2.28 -9.03 -2.99
C LEU A 269 3.44 -8.05 -2.84
N ILE A 270 3.28 -6.82 -3.34
CA ILE A 270 4.27 -5.74 -3.16
C ILE A 270 4.45 -5.42 -1.68
N GLU A 271 3.36 -5.29 -0.92
CA GLU A 271 3.41 -5.03 0.53
C GLU A 271 4.09 -6.17 1.29
N ALA A 272 3.75 -7.42 0.99
CA ALA A 272 4.40 -8.58 1.60
C ALA A 272 5.90 -8.65 1.26
N PHE A 273 6.27 -8.27 0.04
CA PHE A 273 7.66 -8.17 -0.37
C PHE A 273 8.40 -7.03 0.35
N ARG A 274 7.77 -5.86 0.51
CA ARG A 274 8.35 -4.72 1.25
C ARG A 274 8.53 -5.07 2.73
N GLN A 275 7.55 -5.72 3.35
CA GLN A 275 7.62 -6.21 4.73
C GLN A 275 8.77 -7.21 4.92
N HIS A 276 9.06 -8.02 3.89
CA HIS A 276 10.17 -8.96 3.94
C HIS A 276 11.53 -8.26 4.00
N ASN A 277 11.74 -7.29 3.12
CA ASN A 277 13.05 -6.67 2.93
C ASN A 277 13.28 -5.53 3.93
N ASN A 278 12.24 -4.76 4.23
CA ASN A 278 12.29 -3.58 5.07
C ASN A 278 11.15 -3.58 6.11
N PRO A 279 11.19 -4.45 7.13
CA PRO A 279 10.09 -4.61 8.08
C PRO A 279 9.78 -3.33 8.87
N VAL A 280 10.81 -2.61 9.32
CA VAL A 280 10.66 -1.39 10.15
C VAL A 280 10.01 -0.25 9.37
N SER A 281 10.45 0.01 8.13
CA SER A 281 9.88 1.09 7.32
C SER A 281 8.50 0.73 6.78
N SER A 282 8.21 -0.56 6.58
CA SER A 282 6.93 -1.03 6.07
C SER A 282 5.83 -1.00 7.13
N GLU A 283 6.20 -1.16 8.40
CA GLU A 283 5.29 -0.94 9.53
C GLU A 283 4.88 0.52 9.65
N ARG A 284 5.83 1.45 9.43
CA ARG A 284 5.59 2.89 9.52
C ARG A 284 4.83 3.46 8.32
N PHE A 285 5.21 3.05 7.11
CA PHE A 285 4.63 3.56 5.87
C PHE A 285 4.08 2.41 5.05
N ARG A 286 2.75 2.40 4.89
CA ARG A 286 2.06 1.38 4.09
C ARG A 286 2.19 1.72 2.62
N MET A 287 1.95 0.74 1.74
CA MET A 287 2.10 0.95 0.29
C MET A 287 1.18 2.07 -0.25
N LYS A 288 -0.01 2.25 0.34
CA LYS A 288 -0.92 3.37 0.00
C LYS A 288 -0.31 4.74 0.33
N ASP A 289 0.47 4.82 1.41
CA ASP A 289 1.11 6.06 1.84
C ASP A 289 2.31 6.34 0.94
N VAL A 290 3.12 5.31 0.66
CA VAL A 290 4.26 5.35 -0.25
C VAL A 290 3.87 5.76 -1.68
N ALA A 291 2.71 5.30 -2.16
CA ALA A 291 2.20 5.69 -3.48
C ALA A 291 1.78 7.17 -3.53
N ASN A 292 1.40 7.75 -2.39
CA ASN A 292 0.96 9.13 -2.27
C ASN A 292 2.10 10.09 -1.88
N THR A 293 3.23 9.58 -1.39
CA THR A 293 4.40 10.39 -1.02
C THR A 293 5.33 10.63 -2.21
N SER A 294 6.10 11.71 -2.11
CA SER A 294 7.21 11.93 -3.03
C SER A 294 8.35 10.97 -2.70
N TYR A 295 9.13 10.55 -3.72
CA TYR A 295 10.26 9.60 -3.58
C TYR A 295 11.24 9.93 -2.42
N TYR A 296 11.32 11.20 -2.03
CA TYR A 296 12.20 11.68 -0.96
C TYR A 296 11.68 11.45 0.46
N ASP A 297 10.37 11.30 0.66
CA ASP A 297 9.80 11.09 2.00
C ASP A 297 10.15 9.70 2.57
N ASP A 298 10.35 8.70 1.70
CA ASP A 298 10.75 7.33 2.07
C ASP A 298 12.25 7.21 2.47
N ILE A 299 13.10 8.14 2.02
CA ILE A 299 14.57 8.07 2.19
C ILE A 299 15.03 8.83 3.44
N ILE A 300 14.25 9.80 3.92
CA ILE A 300 14.57 10.55 5.15
C ILE A 300 14.25 9.66 6.36
N GLY A 301 15.19 8.79 6.72
CA GLY A 301 15.12 7.92 7.90
C GLY A 301 15.17 8.64 9.25
N SER A 302 15.05 9.97 9.27
CA SER A 302 15.01 10.77 10.50
C SER A 302 13.56 10.91 10.96
N SER A 303 13.25 10.37 12.14
CA SER A 303 11.96 10.59 12.80
C SER A 303 11.67 12.08 13.02
N CYS A 304 12.68 12.94 13.15
CA CYS A 304 12.44 14.34 13.47
C CYS A 304 11.67 15.11 12.39
N VAL A 305 11.86 14.77 11.10
CA VAL A 305 11.21 15.51 10.01
C VAL A 305 9.74 15.13 9.87
N SER A 306 9.43 13.83 10.03
CA SER A 306 8.04 13.38 10.05
C SER A 306 7.29 13.89 11.29
N ASP A 307 7.96 13.92 12.44
CA ASP A 307 7.35 14.29 13.70
C ASP A 307 7.07 15.81 13.72
N MET A 308 8.02 16.62 13.24
CA MET A 308 7.80 18.07 13.02
C MET A 308 6.69 18.35 12.01
N ARG A 309 6.60 17.57 10.91
CA ARG A 309 5.50 17.75 9.95
C ARG A 309 4.15 17.40 10.59
N ALA A 310 4.08 16.34 11.40
CA ALA A 310 2.87 15.96 12.11
C ALA A 310 2.44 17.05 13.10
N GLU A 311 3.38 17.65 13.83
CA GLU A 311 3.12 18.82 14.69
C GLU A 311 2.58 20.00 13.88
N VAL A 312 3.25 20.39 12.80
CA VAL A 312 2.82 21.50 11.94
C VAL A 312 1.44 21.25 11.32
N HIS A 313 1.16 20.02 10.87
CA HIS A 313 -0.16 19.65 10.36
C HIS A 313 -1.23 19.65 11.44
N GLY A 314 -0.90 19.25 12.66
CA GLY A 314 -1.78 19.33 13.84
C GLY A 314 -2.15 20.77 14.17
N GLU A 315 -1.16 21.66 14.26
CA GLU A 315 -1.36 23.09 14.51
C GLU A 315 -2.23 23.73 13.42
N LEU A 316 -1.97 23.42 12.14
CA LEU A 316 -2.77 23.94 11.03
C LEU A 316 -4.23 23.45 11.10
N ALA A 317 -4.44 22.18 11.49
CA ALA A 317 -5.77 21.61 11.61
C ALA A 317 -6.56 22.27 12.75
N GLU A 318 -5.93 22.54 13.89
CA GLU A 318 -6.54 23.30 14.99
C GLU A 318 -6.88 24.73 14.57
N GLU A 319 -5.99 25.39 13.82
CA GLU A 319 -6.22 26.75 13.32
C GLU A 319 -7.40 26.80 12.32
N ILE A 320 -7.50 25.82 11.42
CA ILE A 320 -8.62 25.68 10.48
C ILE A 320 -9.92 25.37 11.23
N ALA A 321 -9.89 24.50 12.24
CA ALA A 321 -11.04 24.21 13.08
C ALA A 321 -11.53 25.45 13.84
N ALA A 322 -10.61 26.24 14.41
CA ALA A 322 -10.95 27.49 15.09
C ALA A 322 -11.59 28.51 14.12
N LYS A 323 -10.97 28.72 12.95
CA LYS A 323 -11.51 29.62 11.91
C LYS A 323 -12.87 29.17 11.39
N SER A 324 -13.07 27.88 11.17
CA SER A 324 -14.36 27.35 10.72
C SER A 324 -15.46 27.49 11.78
N ALA A 325 -15.13 27.32 13.07
CA ALA A 325 -16.04 27.56 14.18
C ALA A 325 -16.44 29.04 14.31
N GLU A 326 -15.50 29.97 14.14
CA GLU A 326 -15.78 31.42 14.07
C GLU A 326 -16.73 31.77 12.92
N ILE A 327 -16.50 31.19 11.73
CA ILE A 327 -17.37 31.40 10.56
C ILE A 327 -18.80 30.89 10.85
N LEU A 328 -18.95 29.73 11.48
CA LEU A 328 -20.26 29.18 11.85
C LEU A 328 -20.98 30.05 12.89
N LEU A 329 -20.27 30.56 13.91
CA LEU A 329 -20.82 31.47 14.90
C LEU A 329 -21.25 32.81 14.28
N SER A 330 -20.46 33.35 13.35
CA SER A 330 -20.80 34.57 12.62
C SER A 330 -22.09 34.41 11.79
N LYS A 331 -22.24 33.27 11.11
CA LYS A 331 -23.47 32.92 10.37
C LYS A 331 -24.67 32.74 11.30
N ALA A 332 -24.50 32.10 12.46
CA ALA A 332 -25.57 31.94 13.44
C ALA A 332 -26.01 33.29 14.03
N GLY A 333 -25.08 34.22 14.25
CA GLY A 333 -25.38 35.60 14.66
C GLY A 333 -26.16 36.38 13.61
N TYR A 334 -25.82 36.22 12.33
CA TYR A 334 -26.54 36.84 11.21
C TYR A 334 -27.98 36.33 11.07
N ILE A 335 -28.20 35.02 11.27
CA ILE A 335 -29.53 34.40 11.27
C ILE A 335 -30.40 34.92 12.42
N ARG A 336 -29.82 35.14 13.62
CA ARG A 336 -30.53 35.77 14.75
C ARG A 336 -30.94 37.22 14.48
N GLN A 337 -30.08 38.02 13.85
CA GLN A 337 -30.43 39.39 13.46
C GLN A 337 -31.53 39.46 12.40
N MET A 338 -31.56 38.51 11.45
CA MET A 338 -32.64 38.38 10.47
C MET A 338 -33.98 37.97 11.13
N ALA A 339 -33.94 37.13 12.17
CA ALA A 339 -35.13 36.74 12.93
C ALA A 339 -35.70 37.90 13.76
N ASP A 340 -34.86 38.69 14.44
CA ASP A 340 -35.29 39.87 15.21
C ASP A 340 -35.75 41.04 14.31
N GLY A 341 -35.15 41.18 13.13
CA GLY A 341 -35.55 42.19 12.14
C GLY A 341 -36.95 41.98 11.55
N ASN A 342 -37.41 40.72 11.47
CA ASN A 342 -38.76 40.40 11.01
C ASN A 342 -39.84 40.61 12.09
N GLN A 343 -39.50 40.54 13.38
CA GLN A 343 -40.46 40.86 14.45
C GLN A 343 -40.79 42.36 14.54
N LYS A 344 -39.86 43.26 14.18
CA LYS A 344 -40.09 44.71 14.19
C LYS A 344 -40.90 45.26 13.01
N LYS A 345 -41.18 44.45 11.98
CA LYS A 345 -42.05 44.82 10.85
C LYS A 345 -43.49 44.32 11.00
N ALA A 346 -43.80 43.62 12.09
CA ALA A 346 -45.11 43.02 12.35
C ALA A 346 -45.92 43.72 13.47
N VAL A 347 -45.60 44.99 13.77
CA VAL A 347 -46.37 45.86 14.67
C VAL A 347 -46.99 47.00 13.89
#